data_AF-A0A183FZT2-F1
#
_entry.id   AF-A0A183FZT2-F1
#
_cell.length_a   1.000
_cell.length_b   1.000
_cell.length_c   1.000
_cell.angle_alpha   90.00
_cell.angle_beta   90.00
_cell.angle_gamma   90.00
#
_symmetry.space_group_name_H-M   'P 1'
#
loop_
_entity.id
_entity.type
_entity.pdbx_description
1 polymer ?
#
loop_
_entity_poly.entity_id
_entity_poly.type
_entity_poly.pdbx_seq_one_letter_code
_entity_poly.pdbx_strand_id
1 'polypeptide(L)'
;MADGAPCQAESNRAVCSHGTCQVVGCDDVIGSSLRFDVCGVCGGRGDSCDSAHFVWKESGEFTECPTSCTEAAREFHGGKEGDGREARAIVVCVNANTGRVVPERLCADRKRPTPKTKPCPPLICPSRNKIRQDDKHDNILAKADSHQAEV
;
A
#
# COMPACT_ATOMS: atom_id res chain seq x y z
N MET A 1 -31.09 -37.67 -2.55
CA MET A 1 -30.06 -36.87 -3.26
C MET A 1 -29.64 -37.69 -4.46
N ALA A 2 -29.72 -37.15 -5.68
CA ALA A 2 -29.41 -37.90 -6.89
C ALA A 2 -27.90 -37.87 -7.18
N ASP A 3 -27.38 -38.94 -7.80
CA ASP A 3 -26.01 -38.93 -8.31
C ASP A 3 -25.84 -37.82 -9.36
N GLY A 4 -24.75 -37.07 -9.27
CA GLY A 4 -24.49 -35.89 -10.09
C GLY A 4 -25.14 -34.59 -9.60
N ALA A 5 -25.97 -34.63 -8.55
CA ALA A 5 -26.52 -33.40 -7.96
C ALA A 5 -25.39 -32.55 -7.34
N PRO A 6 -25.35 -31.23 -7.56
CA PRO A 6 -24.36 -30.36 -6.93
C PRO A 6 -24.52 -30.40 -5.41
N CYS A 7 -23.39 -30.46 -4.71
CA CYS A 7 -23.34 -30.41 -3.25
C CYS A 7 -22.26 -29.43 -2.80
N GLN A 8 -22.37 -28.92 -1.58
CA GLN A 8 -21.40 -27.97 -1.01
C GLN A 8 -20.29 -28.75 -0.29
N ALA A 9 -19.05 -28.58 -0.72
CA ALA A 9 -17.85 -29.03 -0.02
C ALA A 9 -16.90 -27.85 0.18
N GLU A 10 -15.73 -28.08 0.79
CA GLU A 10 -14.62 -27.09 0.92
C GLU A 10 -14.19 -26.46 -0.42
N SER A 11 -14.64 -27.00 -1.55
CA SER A 11 -14.41 -26.46 -2.89
C SER A 11 -15.73 -26.16 -3.61
N ASN A 12 -15.72 -25.12 -4.45
CA ASN A 12 -16.88 -24.65 -5.23
C ASN A 12 -17.41 -25.65 -6.27
N ARG A 13 -16.80 -26.83 -6.42
CA ARG A 13 -17.18 -27.82 -7.42
C ARG A 13 -17.20 -29.22 -6.81
N ALA A 14 -18.37 -29.63 -6.30
CA ALA A 14 -18.58 -30.95 -5.74
C ALA A 14 -19.94 -31.51 -6.15
N VAL A 15 -20.02 -32.83 -6.30
CA VAL A 15 -21.24 -33.55 -6.70
C VAL A 15 -21.49 -34.74 -5.79
N CYS A 16 -22.75 -35.10 -5.60
CA CYS A 16 -23.09 -36.34 -4.92
C CYS A 16 -22.80 -37.54 -5.81
N SER A 17 -22.10 -38.52 -5.26
CA SER A 17 -21.87 -39.83 -5.86
C SER A 17 -21.98 -40.89 -4.76
N HIS A 18 -22.83 -41.89 -4.96
CA HIS A 18 -23.10 -42.97 -4.01
C HIS A 18 -23.48 -42.45 -2.60
N GLY A 19 -24.25 -41.37 -2.55
CA GLY A 19 -24.70 -40.75 -1.28
C GLY A 19 -23.63 -39.95 -0.53
N THR A 20 -22.42 -39.80 -1.10
CA THR A 20 -21.35 -38.96 -0.53
C THR A 20 -21.08 -37.76 -1.42
N CYS A 21 -20.77 -36.60 -0.83
CA CYS A 21 -20.38 -35.41 -1.57
C CYS A 21 -18.90 -35.51 -1.94
N GLN A 22 -18.60 -35.59 -3.23
CA GLN A 22 -17.26 -35.76 -3.76
C GLN A 22 -16.80 -34.49 -4.47
N VAL A 23 -15.55 -34.07 -4.23
CA VAL A 23 -14.94 -32.93 -4.92
C VAL A 23 -14.61 -33.32 -6.36
N VAL A 24 -14.87 -32.40 -7.29
CA VAL A 24 -14.56 -32.56 -8.71
C VAL A 24 -13.41 -31.61 -9.07
N GLY A 25 -12.41 -32.14 -9.75
CA GLY A 25 -11.29 -31.34 -10.25
C GLY A 25 -11.70 -30.35 -11.34
N CYS A 26 -10.78 -29.48 -11.74
CA CYS A 26 -10.98 -28.59 -12.88
C CYS A 26 -11.05 -29.32 -14.23
N ASP A 27 -10.68 -30.61 -14.25
CA ASP A 27 -10.68 -31.55 -15.37
C ASP A 27 -11.95 -32.43 -15.43
N ASP A 28 -12.97 -32.10 -14.64
CA ASP A 28 -14.27 -32.79 -14.57
C ASP A 28 -14.23 -34.20 -13.97
N VAL A 29 -13.09 -34.60 -13.39
CA VAL A 29 -12.90 -35.91 -12.78
C VAL A 29 -13.21 -35.86 -11.28
N ILE A 30 -14.06 -36.79 -10.83
CA ILE A 30 -14.41 -36.96 -9.41
C ILE A 30 -13.18 -37.47 -8.65
N GLY A 31 -12.81 -36.78 -7.58
CA GLY A 31 -11.63 -37.11 -6.76
C GLY A 31 -10.30 -36.58 -7.31
N SER A 32 -10.31 -35.84 -8.42
CA SER A 32 -9.10 -35.21 -8.96
C SER A 32 -8.63 -34.06 -8.07
N SER A 33 -7.31 -33.99 -7.84
CA SER A 33 -6.67 -32.91 -7.08
C SER A 33 -6.30 -31.70 -7.94
N LEU A 34 -6.59 -31.75 -9.25
CA LEU A 34 -6.30 -30.65 -10.17
C LEU A 34 -7.17 -29.44 -9.85
N ARG A 35 -6.51 -28.28 -9.75
CA ARG A 35 -7.14 -26.98 -9.47
C ARG A 35 -6.80 -26.01 -10.58
N PHE A 36 -7.68 -25.02 -10.76
CA PHE A 36 -7.34 -23.86 -11.57
C PHE A 36 -6.21 -23.06 -10.89
N ASP A 37 -5.24 -22.64 -11.69
CA ASP A 37 -4.18 -21.74 -11.25
C ASP A 37 -4.67 -20.27 -11.19
N VAL A 38 -3.77 -19.33 -10.85
CA VAL A 38 -4.10 -17.90 -10.76
C VAL A 38 -4.50 -17.28 -12.11
N CYS A 39 -4.18 -17.95 -13.21
CA CYS A 39 -4.47 -17.53 -14.57
C CYS A 39 -5.78 -18.17 -15.09
N GLY A 40 -6.40 -19.09 -14.33
CA GLY A 40 -7.61 -19.82 -14.73
C GLY A 40 -7.33 -21.07 -15.57
N VAL A 41 -6.10 -21.58 -15.58
CA VAL A 41 -5.71 -22.79 -16.31
C VAL A 41 -5.76 -23.99 -15.36
N CYS A 42 -6.44 -25.07 -15.79
CA CYS A 42 -6.51 -26.30 -15.01
C CYS A 42 -5.13 -26.97 -14.93
N GLY A 43 -4.59 -27.15 -13.72
CA GLY A 43 -3.24 -27.71 -13.52
C GLY A 43 -2.10 -26.79 -13.96
N GLY A 44 -2.38 -25.50 -14.17
CA GLY A 44 -1.35 -24.52 -14.51
C GLY A 44 -0.44 -24.19 -13.33
N ARG A 45 0.72 -23.59 -13.61
CA ARG A 45 1.67 -23.15 -12.57
C ARG A 45 1.58 -21.64 -12.30
N GLY A 46 0.64 -20.93 -12.93
CA GLY A 46 0.47 -19.49 -12.80
C GLY A 46 1.39 -18.66 -13.70
N ASP A 47 2.07 -19.29 -14.66
CA ASP A 47 3.02 -18.70 -15.61
C ASP A 47 2.43 -18.42 -17.01
N SER A 48 1.26 -19.00 -17.32
CA SER A 48 0.63 -18.90 -18.64
C SER A 48 -0.32 -17.72 -18.81
N CYS A 49 -0.56 -16.90 -17.76
CA CYS A 49 -1.41 -15.73 -17.93
C CYS A 49 -0.66 -14.71 -18.78
N ASP A 50 -1.23 -14.38 -19.92
CA ASP A 50 -0.71 -13.33 -20.78
C ASP A 50 -0.63 -12.02 -19.98
N SER A 51 0.59 -11.52 -19.75
CA SER A 51 0.84 -10.26 -19.05
C SER A 51 0.32 -9.05 -19.83
N ALA A 52 -0.23 -9.27 -21.04
CA ALA A 52 -0.99 -8.31 -21.83
C ALA A 52 -2.09 -7.59 -21.04
N HIS A 53 -2.67 -8.23 -20.02
CA HIS A 53 -3.82 -7.70 -19.28
C HIS A 53 -3.47 -6.79 -18.10
N PHE A 54 -2.20 -6.65 -17.71
CA PHE A 54 -1.81 -5.82 -16.57
C PHE A 54 -0.99 -4.61 -17.02
N VAL A 55 -1.37 -3.42 -16.54
CA VAL A 55 -0.76 -2.15 -16.96
C VAL A 55 -0.49 -1.26 -15.76
N TRP A 56 0.57 -0.46 -15.85
CA TRP A 56 0.81 0.62 -14.91
C TRP A 56 -0.19 1.76 -15.13
N LYS A 57 -0.82 2.22 -14.06
CA LYS A 57 -1.76 3.35 -14.09
C LYS A 57 -1.48 4.31 -12.94
N GLU A 58 -1.56 5.61 -13.18
CA GLU A 58 -1.58 6.61 -12.11
C GLU A 58 -2.92 6.55 -11.38
N SER A 59 -2.92 6.38 -10.05
CA SER A 59 -4.16 6.29 -9.27
C SER A 59 -4.88 7.65 -9.13
N GLY A 60 -4.17 8.75 -9.42
CA GLY A 60 -4.63 10.12 -9.18
C GLY A 60 -4.34 10.62 -7.77
N GLU A 61 -3.86 9.74 -6.89
CA GLU A 61 -3.38 10.08 -5.56
C GLU A 61 -1.89 10.41 -5.61
N PHE A 62 -1.43 11.14 -4.61
CA PHE A 62 -0.02 11.51 -4.47
C PHE A 62 0.50 11.03 -3.13
N THR A 63 1.80 10.72 -3.07
CA THR A 63 2.49 10.45 -1.82
C THR A 63 2.36 11.64 -0.87
N GLU A 64 2.36 11.36 0.42
CA GLU A 64 2.35 12.41 1.43
C GLU A 64 3.61 13.27 1.34
N CYS A 65 3.45 14.57 1.58
CA CYS A 65 4.59 15.47 1.68
C CYS A 65 5.34 15.19 2.99
N PRO A 66 6.68 15.24 3.00
CA PRO A 66 7.44 15.11 4.24
C PRO A 66 7.06 16.26 5.16
N THR A 67 6.46 15.96 6.31
CA THR A 67 6.06 16.96 7.31
C THR A 67 7.14 17.19 8.36
N SER A 68 8.14 16.31 8.43
CA SER A 68 9.26 16.43 9.35
C SER A 68 10.46 17.14 8.73
N CYS A 69 10.98 18.10 9.49
CA CYS A 69 12.21 18.80 9.16
C CYS A 69 13.44 17.89 9.14
N THR A 70 13.42 16.73 9.80
CA THR A 70 14.56 15.79 9.75
C THR A 70 14.76 15.17 8.36
N GLU A 71 13.68 14.96 7.61
CA GLU A 71 13.73 14.42 6.25
C GLU A 71 13.90 15.54 5.21
N ALA A 72 13.24 16.69 5.42
CA ALA A 72 13.38 17.88 4.58
C ALA A 72 14.78 18.54 4.66
N ALA A 73 15.46 18.47 5.81
CA ALA A 73 16.76 19.10 6.04
C ALA A 73 17.94 18.41 5.36
N ARG A 74 17.77 17.22 4.77
CA ARG A 74 18.85 16.56 3.99
C ARG A 74 19.31 17.42 2.82
N GLU A 75 18.41 18.22 2.23
CA GLU A 75 18.73 19.12 1.12
C GLU A 75 19.20 20.51 1.57
N PHE A 76 18.92 20.91 2.82
CA PHE A 76 19.35 22.20 3.38
C PHE A 76 20.88 22.28 3.57
N HIS A 77 21.57 21.15 3.70
CA HIS A 77 23.04 21.12 3.76
C HIS A 77 23.70 21.34 2.40
N GLY A 78 22.92 21.36 1.30
CA GLY A 78 23.42 21.53 -0.06
C GLY A 78 23.41 22.96 -0.59
N GLY A 79 23.00 23.97 0.21
CA GLY A 79 22.99 25.37 -0.23
C GLY A 79 22.02 25.67 -1.38
N LYS A 80 20.96 24.85 -1.55
CA LYS A 80 19.91 25.14 -2.53
C LYS A 80 18.96 26.22 -2.00
N GLU A 81 18.68 27.19 -2.85
CA GLU A 81 17.72 28.27 -2.58
C GLU A 81 16.31 27.80 -3.00
N GLY A 82 15.52 27.30 -2.04
CA GLY A 82 14.12 26.91 -2.27
C GLY A 82 13.71 25.57 -1.66
N ASP A 83 12.39 25.37 -1.49
CA ASP A 83 11.78 24.13 -1.03
C ASP A 83 11.66 23.15 -2.21
N GLY A 84 12.60 22.21 -2.31
CA GLY A 84 12.65 21.18 -3.36
C GLY A 84 11.70 19.99 -3.13
N ARG A 85 10.84 20.04 -2.09
CA ARG A 85 9.97 18.92 -1.76
C ARG A 85 8.83 18.80 -2.76
N GLU A 86 8.73 17.60 -3.33
CA GLU A 86 7.69 17.25 -4.27
C GLU A 86 6.96 15.99 -3.83
N ALA A 87 5.64 16.01 -3.95
CA ALA A 87 4.82 14.81 -3.85
C ALA A 87 4.75 14.13 -5.22
N ARG A 88 4.82 12.80 -5.24
CA ARG A 88 4.81 11.98 -6.47
C ARG A 88 3.46 11.29 -6.64
N ALA A 89 2.94 11.24 -7.86
CA ALA A 89 1.74 10.48 -8.17
C ALA A 89 1.96 8.99 -7.88
N ILE A 90 0.97 8.34 -7.26
CA ILE A 90 1.02 6.92 -6.94
C ILE A 90 0.76 6.13 -8.22
N VAL A 91 1.71 5.28 -8.60
CA VAL A 91 1.61 4.40 -9.76
C VAL A 91 1.30 2.99 -9.27
N VAL A 92 0.18 2.45 -9.72
CA VAL A 92 -0.31 1.12 -9.34
C VAL A 92 -0.35 0.19 -10.56
N CYS A 93 -0.13 -1.11 -10.33
CA CYS A 93 -0.39 -2.12 -11.33
C CYS A 93 -1.90 -2.42 -11.32
N VAL A 94 -2.56 -2.30 -12.46
CA VAL A 94 -3.99 -2.57 -12.59
C VAL A 94 -4.25 -3.61 -13.67
N ASN A 95 -5.32 -4.37 -13.51
CA ASN A 95 -5.87 -5.14 -14.60
C ASN A 95 -6.55 -4.18 -15.60
N ALA A 96 -6.10 -4.16 -16.85
CA ALA A 96 -6.57 -3.26 -17.91
C ALA A 96 -8.07 -3.41 -18.21
N ASN A 97 -8.63 -4.60 -18.00
CA ASN A 97 -10.03 -4.89 -18.30
C ASN A 97 -10.97 -4.48 -17.16
N THR A 98 -10.54 -4.65 -15.91
CA THR A 98 -11.40 -4.42 -14.72
C THR A 98 -11.05 -3.15 -13.94
N GLY A 99 -9.89 -2.55 -14.19
CA GLY A 99 -9.37 -1.41 -13.45
C GLY A 99 -8.94 -1.72 -12.02
N ARG A 100 -9.02 -2.98 -11.57
CA ARG A 100 -8.64 -3.37 -10.21
C ARG A 100 -7.13 -3.29 -10.00
N VAL A 101 -6.72 -2.77 -8.85
CA VAL A 101 -5.33 -2.79 -8.39
C VAL A 101 -4.95 -4.23 -8.07
N VAL A 102 -3.80 -4.65 -8.60
CA VAL A 102 -3.26 -6.00 -8.44
C VAL A 102 -1.81 -5.93 -7.98
N PRO A 103 -1.23 -7.05 -7.49
CA PRO A 103 0.15 -7.09 -7.05
C PRO A 103 1.12 -6.63 -8.14
N GLU A 104 2.11 -5.86 -7.71
CA GLU A 104 3.09 -5.19 -8.58
C GLU A 104 3.82 -6.15 -9.52
N ARG A 105 4.09 -7.37 -9.04
CA ARG A 105 4.74 -8.45 -9.81
C ARG A 105 4.09 -8.75 -11.16
N LEU A 106 2.78 -8.49 -11.30
CA LEU A 106 2.06 -8.72 -12.56
C LEU A 106 2.39 -7.68 -13.64
N CYS A 107 2.95 -6.53 -13.26
CA CYS A 107 3.44 -5.50 -14.17
C CYS A 107 4.98 -5.42 -14.21
N ALA A 108 5.71 -6.32 -13.53
CA ALA A 108 7.17 -6.23 -13.35
C ALA A 108 7.95 -6.23 -14.67
N ASP A 109 7.44 -6.92 -15.69
CA ASP A 109 8.06 -6.98 -17.02
C ASP A 109 7.85 -5.70 -17.85
N ARG A 110 7.01 -4.78 -17.38
CA ARG A 110 6.71 -3.52 -18.09
C ARG A 110 7.46 -2.35 -17.48
N LYS A 111 7.93 -1.46 -18.34
CA LYS A 111 8.55 -0.20 -17.91
C LYS A 111 7.58 0.61 -17.06
N ARG A 112 7.92 0.80 -15.78
CA ARG A 112 7.19 1.67 -14.87
C ARG A 112 7.26 3.12 -15.37
N PRO A 113 6.12 3.82 -15.53
CA PRO A 113 6.10 5.21 -15.95
C PRO A 113 6.71 6.11 -14.87
N THR A 114 7.26 7.24 -15.30
CA THR A 114 7.70 8.31 -14.39
C THR A 114 6.46 8.96 -13.77
N PRO A 115 6.33 8.98 -12.43
CA PRO A 115 5.18 9.59 -11.79
C PRO A 115 5.21 11.11 -11.96
N LYS A 116 4.04 11.72 -12.17
CA LYS A 116 3.92 13.18 -12.10
C LYS A 116 4.30 13.69 -10.70
N THR A 117 4.94 14.85 -10.64
CA THR A 117 5.29 15.51 -9.38
C THR A 117 4.44 16.76 -9.18
N LYS A 118 4.24 17.14 -7.91
CA LYS A 118 3.64 18.42 -7.53
C LYS A 118 4.42 19.02 -6.35
N PRO A 119 4.54 20.36 -6.28
CA PRO A 119 5.23 21.00 -5.17
C PRO A 119 4.48 20.76 -3.86
N CYS A 120 5.23 20.53 -2.80
CA CYS A 120 4.68 20.44 -1.45
C CYS A 120 4.36 21.83 -0.88
N PRO A 121 3.41 21.93 0.06
CA PRO A 121 3.20 23.15 0.83
C PRO A 121 4.47 23.53 1.61
N PRO A 122 4.77 24.82 1.76
CA PRO A 122 5.98 25.28 2.43
C PRO A 122 6.04 24.78 3.87
N LEU A 123 7.19 24.23 4.26
CA LEU A 123 7.47 23.80 5.63
C LEU A 123 8.55 24.71 6.21
N ILE A 124 8.21 25.41 7.29
CA ILE A 124 9.15 26.25 8.01
C ILE A 124 9.88 25.37 9.01
N CYS A 125 11.19 25.20 8.82
CA CYS A 125 12.03 24.43 9.73
C CYS A 125 12.81 25.34 10.68
N PRO A 126 12.85 25.02 11.98
CA PRO A 126 13.70 25.75 12.91
C PRO A 126 15.17 25.52 12.53
N SER A 127 15.90 26.60 12.28
CA SER A 127 17.35 26.53 12.08
C SER A 127 18.01 25.89 13.30
N ARG A 128 18.93 24.96 13.05
CA ARG A 128 19.76 24.28 14.08
C ARG A 128 20.53 25.24 15.02
N ASN A 129 20.60 26.53 14.68
CA ASN A 129 21.23 27.59 15.50
C ASN A 129 20.30 28.33 16.48
N LYS A 130 19.02 27.98 16.61
CA LYS A 130 18.12 28.53 17.65
C LYS A 130 17.83 27.55 18.81
N ILE A 131 18.80 26.73 19.20
CA ILE A 131 18.75 25.96 20.47
C ILE A 131 19.90 26.39 21.39
N ARG A 132 20.25 27.68 21.38
CA ARG A 132 21.32 28.24 22.23
C ARG A 132 21.06 29.65 22.75
N GLN A 133 19.82 30.16 22.68
CA GLN A 133 19.49 31.49 23.21
C GLN A 133 18.23 31.55 24.08
N ASP A 134 17.49 30.45 24.25
CA ASP A 134 16.26 30.45 25.06
C ASP A 134 16.45 29.90 26.49
N ASP A 135 17.68 29.57 26.93
CA ASP A 135 17.98 29.21 28.33
C ASP A 135 18.31 30.43 29.22
N LYS A 136 17.90 31.65 28.82
CA LYS A 136 18.20 32.87 29.62
C LYS A 136 17.03 33.84 29.81
N HIS A 137 15.78 33.39 29.65
CA HIS A 137 14.62 34.27 29.86
C HIS A 137 13.52 33.79 30.82
N ASP A 138 13.68 32.67 31.53
CA ASP A 138 12.73 32.29 32.59
C ASP A 138 13.40 32.18 33.97
N ASN A 139 13.65 33.33 34.58
CA ASN A 139 13.74 33.45 36.04
C ASN A 139 12.96 34.66 36.55
N ILE A 140 11.69 34.81 36.15
CA ILE A 140 10.76 35.75 36.78
C ILE A 140 9.32 35.19 36.75
N LEU A 141 9.04 34.02 37.34
CA LEU A 141 7.69 33.73 37.89
C LEU A 141 7.61 32.39 38.67
N ALA A 142 8.28 32.26 39.81
CA ALA A 142 7.89 31.24 40.79
C ALA A 142 8.48 31.54 42.17
N LYS A 143 7.79 32.37 42.96
CA LYS A 143 7.63 32.25 44.42
C LYS A 143 6.80 33.42 44.94
N ALA A 144 5.49 33.32 44.75
CA ALA A 144 4.51 34.05 45.53
C ALA A 144 3.27 33.16 45.59
N ASP A 145 3.27 32.19 46.51
CA ASP A 145 2.08 31.78 47.29
C ASP A 145 2.44 30.65 48.25
N SER A 146 2.74 31.00 49.50
CA SER A 146 2.31 30.21 50.67
C SER A 146 2.67 30.92 51.96
N HIS A 147 1.62 31.11 52.75
CA HIS A 147 1.58 31.42 54.18
C HIS A 147 1.61 32.88 54.59
N GLN A 148 0.40 33.44 54.61
CA GLN A 148 -0.04 34.29 55.70
C GLN A 148 -1.33 33.71 56.29
N ALA A 149 -1.21 33.11 57.47
CA ALA A 149 -2.29 33.01 58.44
C ALA A 149 -1.63 32.82 59.82
N GLU A 150 -1.79 33.87 60.64
CA GLU A 150 -1.37 34.01 62.03
C GLU A 150 -1.99 32.94 62.94
N VAL A 151 -1.27 32.54 64.00
CA VAL A 151 -1.60 32.71 65.44
C VAL A 151 -0.33 32.41 66.24
#